data_AF-A0A3R7KZQ2-F1
#
_entry.id   AF-A0A3R7KZQ2-F1
#
_cell.length_a   1.000
_cell.length_b   1.000
_cell.length_c   1.000
_cell.angle_alpha   90.00
_cell.angle_beta   90.00
_cell.angle_gamma   90.00
#
_symmetry.space_group_name_H-M   'P 1'
#
loop_
_entity.id
_entity.type
_entity.pdbx_description
1 polymer ?
#
loop_
_entity_poly.entity_id
_entity_poly.type
_entity_poly.pdbx_seq_one_letter_code
_entity_poly.pdbx_strand_id
1 'polypeptide(L)'
;MYLAVFHEFAHPEVLAQVEAEKICRVDRATAPCTMAKSEAELAAVGSNAKLIIDDAATGEEAVEAALAALCRLGFAVTHRHPVTSAGCPMRDRVILSYPAA
;
A
#
# COMPACT_ATOMS: atom_id res chain seq x y z
N MET A 1 1.14 13.13 -6.02
CA MET A 1 1.07 12.20 -4.86
C MET A 1 0.57 10.86 -5.36
N TYR A 2 1.31 9.77 -5.13
CA TYR A 2 0.94 8.44 -5.62
C TYR A 2 0.59 7.52 -4.43
N LEU A 3 -0.60 6.95 -4.47
CA LEU A 3 -1.17 6.10 -3.41
C LEU A 3 -1.03 4.62 -3.79
N ALA A 4 -0.20 3.90 -3.04
CA ALA A 4 -0.19 2.46 -3.07
C ALA A 4 -1.16 1.93 -1.99
N VAL A 5 -2.22 1.28 -2.47
CA VAL A 5 -3.31 0.74 -1.65
C VAL A 5 -3.21 -0.77 -1.66
N PHE A 6 -3.36 -1.41 -0.51
CA PHE A 6 -3.31 -2.86 -0.43
C PHE A 6 -4.62 -3.51 -0.92
N HIS A 7 -4.49 -4.66 -1.58
CA HIS A 7 -5.62 -5.55 -1.85
C HIS A 7 -6.02 -6.34 -0.60
N GLU A 8 -5.03 -6.73 0.22
CA GLU A 8 -5.19 -7.45 1.48
C GLU A 8 -4.20 -6.93 2.54
N PHE A 9 -4.59 -7.06 3.81
CA PHE A 9 -4.04 -6.38 4.98
C PHE A 9 -2.51 -6.27 5.02
N ALA A 10 -2.03 -5.08 5.38
CA ALA A 10 -0.60 -4.84 5.55
C ALA A 10 -0.11 -5.46 6.85
N HIS A 11 0.77 -6.44 6.74
CA HIS A 11 1.47 -7.07 7.85
C HIS A 11 2.30 -6.01 8.65
N PRO A 12 2.09 -5.85 9.98
CA PRO A 12 2.75 -4.81 10.78
C PRO A 12 4.28 -4.83 10.69
N GLU A 13 4.86 -6.02 10.64
CA GLU A 13 6.30 -6.25 10.49
C GLU A 13 6.86 -5.65 9.20
N VAL A 14 6.13 -5.76 8.09
CA VAL A 14 6.57 -5.24 6.80
C VAL A 14 6.40 -3.73 6.74
N LEU A 15 5.34 -3.19 7.35
CA LEU A 15 5.17 -1.73 7.49
C LEU A 15 6.30 -1.07 8.28
N ALA A 16 6.76 -1.72 9.36
CA ALA A 16 7.91 -1.23 10.13
C ALA A 16 9.20 -1.20 9.29
N GLN A 17 9.39 -2.21 8.43
CA GLN A 17 10.54 -2.26 7.53
C GLN A 17 10.48 -1.17 6.44
N VAL A 18 9.30 -0.93 5.87
CA VAL A 18 9.07 0.15 4.89
C VAL A 18 9.41 1.53 5.46
N GLU A 19 9.02 1.80 6.72
CA GLU A 19 9.38 3.03 7.43
C GLU A 19 10.89 3.12 7.71
N ALA A 20 11.49 2.02 8.17
CA ALA A 20 12.93 1.97 8.49
C ALA A 20 13.81 2.22 7.25
N GLU A 21 13.43 1.67 6.10
CA GLU A 21 14.12 1.85 4.83
C GLU A 21 13.75 3.18 4.13
N LYS A 22 12.84 3.97 4.71
CA LYS A 22 12.35 5.26 4.18
C LYS A 22 11.84 5.15 2.72
N ILE A 23 11.24 4.01 2.39
CA ILE A 23 10.76 3.73 1.02
C ILE A 23 9.54 4.61 0.70
N CYS A 24 8.59 4.68 1.63
CA CYS A 24 7.40 5.50 1.49
C CYS A 24 6.80 5.83 2.86
N ARG A 25 5.88 6.80 2.90
CA ARG A 25 5.18 7.18 4.13
C ARG A 25 4.06 6.18 4.41
N VAL A 26 4.00 5.68 5.62
CA VAL A 26 2.94 4.78 6.07
C VAL A 26 1.83 5.58 6.77
N ASP A 27 0.64 5.60 6.19
CA ASP A 27 -0.56 6.20 6.77
C ASP A 27 -1.42 5.11 7.40
N ARG A 28 -1.28 4.90 8.71
CA ARG A 28 -2.00 3.89 9.48
C ARG A 28 -3.42 4.37 9.81
N ALA A 29 -4.43 3.53 9.56
CA ALA A 29 -5.80 3.78 9.97
C ALA A 29 -5.90 3.82 11.49
N THR A 30 -6.61 4.81 12.01
CA THR A 30 -6.76 5.04 13.45
C THR A 30 -7.96 4.31 14.07
N ALA A 31 -8.83 3.70 13.23
CA ALA A 31 -10.02 2.98 13.65
C ALA A 31 -9.96 1.51 13.20
N PRO A 32 -10.44 0.56 14.03
CA PRO A 32 -10.50 -0.85 13.67
C PRO A 32 -11.40 -1.05 12.45
N CYS A 33 -10.98 -1.90 11.53
CA CYS A 33 -11.76 -2.12 10.32
C CYS A 33 -13.01 -2.93 10.61
N THR A 34 -14.15 -2.31 10.33
CA THR A 34 -15.50 -2.86 10.55
C THR A 34 -15.84 -4.05 9.67
N MET A 35 -14.98 -4.41 8.71
CA MET A 35 -15.16 -5.54 7.79
C MET A 35 -14.49 -6.83 8.27
N ALA A 36 -13.68 -6.79 9.34
CA ALA A 36 -13.08 -7.98 9.92
C ALA A 36 -14.16 -8.89 10.51
N LYS A 37 -14.12 -10.19 10.20
CA LYS A 37 -15.13 -11.17 10.60
C LYS A 37 -14.69 -12.03 11.79
N SER A 38 -13.48 -11.83 12.28
CA SER A 38 -12.92 -12.51 13.45
C SER A 38 -12.00 -11.59 14.24
N GLU A 39 -11.71 -11.90 15.51
CA GLU A 39 -10.75 -11.13 16.33
C GLU A 39 -9.31 -11.24 15.81
N ALA A 40 -8.94 -12.39 15.23
CA ALA A 40 -7.65 -12.59 14.58
C ALA A 40 -7.52 -11.73 13.31
N GLU A 41 -8.57 -11.67 12.49
CA GLU A 41 -8.64 -10.71 11.40
C GLU A 41 -8.61 -9.30 11.96
N LEU A 42 -9.40 -8.93 12.96
CA LEU A 42 -9.45 -7.57 13.50
C LEU A 42 -8.08 -7.10 14.03
N ALA A 43 -7.29 -7.97 14.64
CA ALA A 43 -5.92 -7.68 15.06
C ALA A 43 -4.98 -7.45 13.85
N ALA A 44 -5.14 -8.22 12.78
CA ALA A 44 -4.43 -8.02 11.51
C ALA A 44 -4.91 -6.75 10.77
N VAL A 45 -6.22 -6.47 10.77
CA VAL A 45 -6.88 -5.39 10.03
C VAL A 45 -6.85 -4.06 10.78
N GLY A 46 -6.73 -4.07 12.10
CA GLY A 46 -6.45 -2.87 12.92
C GLY A 46 -5.18 -2.13 12.49
N SER A 47 -4.37 -2.76 11.64
CA SER A 47 -3.16 -2.23 11.02
C SER A 47 -3.34 -1.86 9.54
N ASN A 48 -4.58 -1.59 9.07
CA ASN A 48 -4.82 -1.08 7.72
C ASN A 48 -3.98 0.17 7.50
N ALA A 49 -2.99 0.09 6.62
CA ALA A 49 -2.14 1.23 6.28
C ALA A 49 -2.22 1.51 4.79
N LYS A 50 -2.07 2.77 4.41
CA LYS A 50 -1.83 3.18 3.04
C LYS A 50 -0.35 3.53 2.90
N LEU A 51 0.27 3.06 1.83
CA LEU A 51 1.61 3.48 1.48
C LEU A 51 1.50 4.71 0.57
N ILE A 52 1.99 5.84 1.05
CA ILE A 52 1.99 7.11 0.32
C ILE A 52 3.39 7.31 -0.23
N ILE A 53 3.51 7.26 -1.55
CA ILE A 53 4.74 7.59 -2.26
C ILE A 53 4.68 9.09 -2.57
N ASP A 54 5.48 9.87 -1.85
CA ASP A 54 5.53 11.32 -2.01
C ASP A 54 6.21 11.69 -3.33
N ASP A 55 5.42 12.31 -4.20
CA ASP A 55 5.76 12.79 -5.54
C ASP A 55 6.24 14.24 -5.53
N ALA A 56 6.28 14.88 -4.35
CA ALA A 56 6.53 16.32 -4.24
C ALA A 56 7.95 16.77 -4.65
N ALA A 57 8.88 15.84 -4.91
CA ALA A 57 10.27 16.19 -5.26
C ALA A 57 10.82 15.50 -6.54
N THR A 58 10.21 14.42 -7.02
CA THR A 58 10.84 13.54 -8.03
C THR A 58 9.76 12.73 -8.73
N GLY A 59 9.58 12.90 -10.05
CA GLY A 59 8.45 12.37 -10.83
C GLY A 59 8.36 10.85 -10.96
N GLU A 60 7.81 10.37 -12.08
CA GLU A 60 7.48 8.94 -12.33
C GLU A 60 8.60 7.95 -11.97
N GLU A 61 9.86 8.34 -12.16
CA GLU A 61 11.04 7.55 -11.81
C GLU A 61 11.15 7.22 -10.31
N ALA A 62 10.79 8.14 -9.41
CA ALA A 62 10.79 7.87 -7.97
C ALA A 62 9.66 6.94 -7.56
N VAL A 63 8.51 7.03 -8.25
CA VAL A 63 7.40 6.09 -8.07
C VAL A 63 7.86 4.68 -8.45
N GLU A 64 8.52 4.53 -9.59
CA GLU A 64 9.08 3.23 -10.01
C GLU A 64 10.16 2.72 -9.05
N ALA A 65 11.04 3.59 -8.56
CA ALA A 65 12.07 3.21 -7.59
C ALA A 65 11.47 2.72 -6.26
N ALA A 66 10.46 3.42 -5.75
CA ALA A 66 9.74 3.03 -4.54
C ALA A 66 9.00 1.70 -4.75
N LEU A 67 8.34 1.51 -5.89
CA LEU A 67 7.67 0.24 -6.22
C LEU A 67 8.67 -0.90 -6.34
N ALA A 68 9.84 -0.68 -6.95
CA ALA A 68 10.89 -1.69 -7.03
C ALA A 68 11.44 -2.07 -5.63
N ALA A 69 11.60 -1.10 -4.73
CA ALA A 69 11.99 -1.36 -3.35
C ALA A 69 10.93 -2.18 -2.61
N LEU A 70 9.65 -1.83 -2.75
CA LEU A 70 8.54 -2.62 -2.21
C LEU A 70 8.54 -4.05 -2.78
N CYS A 71 8.75 -4.22 -4.09
CA CYS A 71 8.82 -5.56 -4.67
C CYS A 71 9.95 -6.42 -4.08
N ARG A 72 11.10 -5.82 -3.73
CA ARG A 72 12.19 -6.53 -3.04
C ARG A 72 11.85 -6.96 -1.62
N LEU A 73 10.93 -6.25 -0.97
CA LEU A 73 10.37 -6.65 0.33
C LEU A 73 9.31 -7.75 0.23
N GLY A 74 9.00 -8.22 -0.98
CA GLY A 74 8.01 -9.27 -1.23
C GLY A 74 6.61 -8.75 -1.56
N PHE A 75 6.44 -7.46 -1.84
CA PHE A 75 5.20 -6.95 -2.41
C PHE A 75 5.08 -7.32 -3.90
N ALA A 76 3.85 -7.47 -4.40
CA ALA A 76 3.59 -7.58 -5.83
C ALA A 76 2.54 -6.55 -6.27
N VAL A 77 2.83 -5.83 -7.36
CA VAL A 77 1.87 -4.93 -8.01
C VAL A 77 0.82 -5.76 -8.73
N THR A 78 -0.43 -5.71 -8.25
CA THR A 78 -1.54 -6.45 -8.86
C THR A 78 -2.25 -5.63 -9.93
N HIS A 79 -2.48 -4.34 -9.67
CA HIS A 79 -3.16 -3.45 -10.60
C HIS A 79 -2.53 -2.06 -10.57
N ARG A 80 -2.24 -1.51 -11.75
CA ARG A 80 -1.94 -0.08 -11.92
C ARG A 80 -3.19 0.64 -12.41
N HIS A 81 -3.39 1.84 -11.89
CA HIS A 81 -4.46 2.74 -12.28
C HIS A 81 -5.85 2.09 -12.26
N PRO A 82 -6.27 1.56 -11.09
CA PRO A 82 -7.59 0.96 -10.97
C PRO A 82 -8.68 1.91 -11.46
N VAL A 83 -9.71 1.35 -12.06
CA VAL A 83 -10.78 2.12 -12.69
C VAL A 83 -11.90 2.36 -11.67
N THR A 84 -12.39 3.59 -11.58
CA THR A 84 -13.54 3.93 -10.73
C THR A 84 -14.82 3.29 -11.27
N SER A 85 -15.88 3.28 -10.45
CA SER A 85 -17.22 2.85 -10.89
C SER A 85 -17.78 3.65 -12.08
N ALA A 86 -17.25 4.86 -12.34
CA ALA A 86 -17.59 5.70 -13.48
C ALA A 86 -16.75 5.40 -14.74
N GLY A 87 -15.84 4.42 -14.71
CA GLY A 87 -14.97 4.08 -15.84
C GLY A 87 -13.71 4.94 -15.95
N CYS A 88 -13.39 5.76 -14.94
CA CYS A 88 -12.23 6.66 -14.98
C CYS A 88 -10.99 6.02 -14.32
N PRO A 89 -9.82 5.98 -14.97
CA PRO A 89 -8.61 5.42 -14.38
C PRO A 89 -8.03 6.35 -13.30
N MET A 90 -7.71 5.77 -12.14
CA MET A 90 -7.08 6.48 -11.03
C MET A 90 -5.56 6.47 -11.20
N ARG A 91 -5.02 7.42 -11.98
CA ARG A 91 -3.59 7.47 -12.34
C ARG A 91 -2.64 7.56 -11.14
N ASP A 92 -3.14 8.08 -10.03
CA ASP A 92 -2.45 8.20 -8.76
C ASP A 92 -2.45 6.91 -7.94
N ARG A 93 -3.00 5.79 -8.44
CA ARG A 93 -3.18 4.57 -7.64
C ARG A 93 -2.51 3.34 -8.22
N VAL A 94 -1.95 2.55 -7.30
CA VAL A 94 -1.52 1.18 -7.54
C VAL A 94 -2.06 0.28 -6.43
N ILE A 95 -2.40 -0.95 -6.79
CA ILE A 95 -2.81 -1.98 -5.87
C ILE A 95 -1.65 -2.94 -5.65
N LEU A 96 -1.30 -3.18 -4.38
CA LEU A 96 -0.27 -4.12 -3.98
C LEU A 96 -0.89 -5.34 -3.28
N SER A 97 -0.24 -6.49 -3.42
CA SER A 97 -0.48 -7.70 -2.64
C SER A 97 0.77 -8.08 -1.85
N TYR A 98 0.59 -8.73 -0.71
CA TYR A 98 1.65 -9.29 0.11
C TYR A 98 1.15 -10.52 0.88
N PRO A 99 1.97 -11.58 1.01
CA PRO A 99 3.21 -11.79 0.24
C PRO A 99 2.90 -11.92 -1.26
N ALA A 100 3.90 -11.66 -2.11
CA ALA A 100 3.80 -11.95 -3.53
C ALA A 100 3.40 -13.42 -3.72
N ALA A 101 2.29 -13.66 -4.42
CA ALA A 101 1.76 -14.99 -4.71
C ALA A 101 2.68 -15.78 -5.66
#